data_AF-A0A1L4CYV1-F1
#
_entry.id   AF-A0A1L4CYV1-F1
#
_cell.length_a   1.000
_cell.length_b   1.000
_cell.length_c   1.000
_cell.angle_alpha   90.00
_cell.angle_beta   90.00
_cell.angle_gamma   90.00
#
_symmetry.space_group_name_H-M   'P 1'
#
loop_
_entity.id
_entity.type
_entity.pdbx_description
1 polymer ?
#
loop_
_entity_poly.entity_id
_entity_poly.type
_entity_poly.pdbx_seq_one_letter_code
_entity_poly.pdbx_strand_id
1 'polypeptide(L)'
;MEGLFSEYLIEQNIINQDQLLEAFIAQLNSIPSLPELLYDLNLISKKDLLRILLHQMYEKQDFQSSAIKLGLWSADISDEIQNKIQNMVKPLGEILIQKGFVNAAVLTSTFATYVEQKNISKINENAVKNTVISEKKIEVPEKSTEKSSPSPPTASKLNSSLIKEYISCIEENISPNLTNILAKLKSDGLTEDKIKKDIQSVLSELVAARAAADFLGAKLSLNIANKTIVTLESFINSKSILTLAQIIEVIECSLNILNVYAKMIKNLNIENDEDPETKKYVDHFNNIISKKE
;
A
#
# COMPACT_ATOMS: atom_id res chain seq x y z
N MET A 1 -12.46 -15.73 -4.28
CA MET A 1 -13.39 -14.81 -3.58
C MET A 1 -12.95 -13.38 -3.86
N GLU A 2 -13.77 -12.60 -4.58
CA GLU A 2 -13.50 -11.18 -4.90
C GLU A 2 -14.36 -10.21 -4.05
N GLY A 3 -14.90 -10.65 -2.91
CA GLY A 3 -15.76 -9.84 -2.05
C GLY A 3 -15.00 -8.81 -1.22
N LEU A 4 -15.67 -7.71 -0.87
CA LEU A 4 -15.20 -6.71 0.08
C LEU A 4 -15.13 -7.32 1.49
N PHE A 5 -14.25 -6.79 2.36
CA PHE A 5 -14.14 -7.30 3.73
C PHE A 5 -15.47 -7.18 4.51
N SER A 6 -16.27 -6.15 4.24
CA SER A 6 -17.60 -5.97 4.85
C SER A 6 -18.59 -7.07 4.48
N GLU A 7 -18.52 -7.59 3.26
CA GLU A 7 -19.36 -8.71 2.81
C GLU A 7 -18.92 -10.00 3.51
N TYR A 8 -17.62 -10.20 3.62
CA TYR A 8 -17.06 -11.33 4.37
C TYR A 8 -17.51 -11.35 5.84
N LEU A 9 -17.58 -10.18 6.50
CA LEU A 9 -18.10 -10.10 7.87
C LEU A 9 -19.55 -10.58 7.99
N ILE A 10 -20.37 -10.35 6.97
CA ILE A 10 -21.75 -10.85 6.90
C ILE A 10 -21.77 -12.35 6.63
N GLU A 11 -20.95 -12.82 5.68
CA GLU A 11 -20.85 -14.26 5.35
C GLU A 11 -20.42 -15.10 6.55
N GLN A 12 -19.52 -14.57 7.39
CA GLN A 12 -19.09 -15.21 8.64
C GLN A 12 -20.08 -15.03 9.80
N ASN A 13 -21.24 -14.40 9.58
CA ASN A 13 -22.25 -14.07 10.60
C ASN A 13 -21.68 -13.27 11.79
N ILE A 14 -20.62 -12.48 11.57
CA ILE A 14 -20.03 -11.64 12.62
C ILE A 14 -20.87 -10.38 12.81
N ILE A 15 -21.38 -9.84 11.70
CA ILE A 15 -22.36 -8.75 11.69
C ILE A 15 -23.51 -9.12 10.74
N ASN A 16 -24.66 -8.48 10.91
CA ASN A 16 -25.76 -8.56 9.95
C ASN A 16 -25.84 -7.32 9.03
N GLN A 17 -26.73 -7.37 8.04
CA GLN A 17 -26.89 -6.28 7.06
C GLN A 17 -27.33 -4.96 7.70
N ASP A 18 -28.21 -5.01 8.69
CA ASP A 18 -28.71 -3.81 9.38
C ASP A 18 -27.59 -3.11 10.17
N GLN A 19 -26.75 -3.89 10.86
CA GLN A 19 -25.57 -3.39 11.57
C GLN A 19 -24.54 -2.77 10.62
N LEU A 20 -24.32 -3.39 9.46
CA LEU A 20 -23.44 -2.83 8.44
C LEU A 20 -23.99 -1.50 7.89
N LEU A 21 -25.29 -1.45 7.57
CA LEU A 21 -25.94 -0.23 7.12
C LEU A 21 -25.85 0.88 8.17
N GLU A 22 -26.11 0.57 9.44
CA GLU A 22 -26.03 1.53 10.53
C GLU A 22 -24.59 2.06 10.72
N ALA A 23 -23.58 1.19 10.55
CA ALA A 23 -22.19 1.59 10.58
C ALA A 23 -21.81 2.51 9.41
N PHE A 24 -22.31 2.25 8.19
CA PHE A 24 -22.10 3.15 7.05
C PHE A 24 -22.79 4.50 7.23
N ILE A 25 -24.02 4.52 7.74
CA ILE A 25 -24.71 5.77 8.06
C ILE A 25 -23.93 6.57 9.10
N ALA A 26 -23.43 5.92 10.14
CA ALA A 26 -22.59 6.57 11.15
C ALA A 26 -21.27 7.10 10.55
N GLN A 27 -20.67 6.38 9.60
CA GLN A 27 -19.48 6.83 8.89
C GLN A 27 -19.76 8.08 8.05
N LEU A 28 -20.86 8.08 7.28
CA LEU A 28 -21.27 9.22 6.47
C LEU A 28 -21.57 10.45 7.34
N ASN A 29 -22.25 10.26 8.46
CA ASN A 29 -22.60 11.33 9.40
C ASN A 29 -21.39 11.84 10.21
N SER A 30 -20.25 11.12 10.19
CA SER A 30 -19.03 11.56 10.88
C SER A 30 -18.25 12.63 10.12
N ILE A 31 -18.52 12.78 8.82
CA ILE A 31 -17.85 13.74 7.96
C ILE A 31 -18.72 15.01 7.93
N PRO A 32 -18.23 16.15 8.44
CA PRO A 32 -18.95 17.41 8.33
C PRO A 32 -19.12 17.80 6.86
N SER A 33 -20.16 18.57 6.58
CA SER A 33 -20.39 19.10 5.24
C SER A 33 -19.28 20.10 4.84
N LEU A 34 -19.04 20.27 3.54
CA LEU A 34 -18.04 21.21 3.04
C LEU A 34 -18.20 22.65 3.59
N PRO A 35 -19.42 23.22 3.70
CA PRO A 35 -19.61 24.53 4.30
C PRO A 35 -19.18 24.57 5.78
N GLU A 36 -19.47 23.53 6.55
CA GLU A 36 -19.07 23.43 7.96
C GLU A 36 -17.54 23.38 8.08
N LEU A 37 -16.88 22.55 7.27
CA LEU A 37 -15.41 22.45 7.26
C LEU A 37 -14.76 23.80 6.95
N LEU A 38 -15.23 24.50 5.91
CA LEU A 38 -14.71 25.82 5.55
C LEU A 38 -14.92 26.85 6.64
N TYR A 39 -16.06 26.80 7.32
CA TYR A 39 -16.40 27.70 8.42
C TYR A 39 -15.51 27.45 9.64
N ASP A 40 -15.38 26.18 10.05
CA ASP A 40 -14.63 25.77 11.24
C ASP A 40 -13.13 25.99 11.08
N LEU A 41 -12.59 25.77 9.87
CA LEU A 41 -11.20 26.03 9.53
C LEU A 41 -10.92 27.50 9.17
N ASN A 42 -11.97 28.33 9.08
CA ASN A 42 -11.88 29.75 8.72
C ASN A 42 -11.12 29.99 7.40
N LEU A 43 -11.29 29.08 6.42
CA LEU A 43 -10.60 29.13 5.12
C LEU A 43 -11.18 30.15 4.16
N ILE A 44 -12.45 30.50 4.37
CA ILE A 44 -13.18 31.50 3.58
C ILE A 44 -13.90 32.43 4.55
N SER A 45 -14.00 33.71 4.19
CA SER A 45 -14.72 34.67 5.02
C SER A 45 -16.21 34.31 5.13
N LYS A 46 -16.84 34.61 6.27
CA LYS A 46 -18.27 34.31 6.48
C LYS A 46 -19.18 34.94 5.40
N LYS A 47 -18.79 36.11 4.91
CA LYS A 47 -19.50 36.82 3.83
C LYS A 47 -19.42 36.04 2.52
N ASP A 48 -18.23 35.54 2.19
CA ASP A 48 -18.00 34.77 0.97
C ASP A 48 -18.64 33.38 1.06
N LEU A 49 -18.61 32.74 2.23
CA LEU A 49 -19.31 31.49 2.48
C LEU A 49 -20.82 31.63 2.23
N LEU A 50 -21.44 32.67 2.77
CA LEU A 50 -22.86 32.98 2.51
C LEU A 50 -23.12 33.22 1.03
N ARG A 51 -22.22 33.91 0.33
CA ARG A 51 -22.34 34.17 -1.11
C ARG A 51 -22.32 32.87 -1.92
N ILE A 52 -21.47 31.90 -1.54
CA ILE A 52 -21.44 30.57 -2.16
C ILE A 52 -22.77 29.85 -1.94
N LEU A 53 -23.28 29.81 -0.71
CA LEU A 53 -24.56 29.14 -0.39
C LEU A 53 -25.74 29.76 -1.15
N LEU A 54 -25.80 31.09 -1.26
CA LEU A 54 -26.82 31.76 -2.05
C LEU A 54 -26.71 31.39 -3.53
N HIS A 55 -25.50 31.42 -4.10
CA HIS A 55 -25.27 31.01 -5.48
C HIS A 55 -25.66 29.55 -5.73
N GLN A 56 -25.32 28.65 -4.81
CA GLN A 56 -25.71 27.24 -4.84
C GLN A 56 -27.24 27.08 -4.93
N MET A 57 -27.98 27.84 -4.11
CA MET A 57 -29.43 27.83 -4.09
C MET A 57 -30.05 28.33 -5.40
N TYR A 58 -29.52 29.44 -5.97
CA TYR A 58 -30.05 30.02 -7.20
C TYR A 58 -29.75 29.18 -8.44
N GLU A 59 -28.52 28.67 -8.54
CA GLU A 59 -28.04 27.94 -9.72
C GLU A 59 -28.30 26.43 -9.65
N LYS A 60 -28.79 25.92 -8.50
CA LYS A 60 -29.04 24.50 -8.23
C LYS A 60 -27.82 23.60 -8.50
N GLN A 61 -26.64 24.08 -8.13
CA GLN A 61 -25.38 23.33 -8.26
C GLN A 61 -24.94 22.79 -6.91
N ASP A 62 -23.89 21.97 -6.90
CA ASP A 62 -23.21 21.62 -5.66
C ASP A 62 -22.40 22.81 -5.13
N PHE A 63 -22.02 22.73 -3.85
CA PHE A 63 -21.35 23.80 -3.14
C PHE A 63 -19.96 24.10 -3.74
N GLN A 64 -19.18 23.07 -4.10
CA GLN A 64 -17.82 23.24 -4.60
C GLN A 64 -17.84 23.89 -5.99
N SER A 65 -18.70 23.43 -6.91
CA SER A 65 -18.88 24.06 -8.21
C SER A 65 -19.27 25.54 -8.09
N SER A 66 -20.13 25.88 -7.11
CA SER A 66 -20.52 27.26 -6.84
C SER A 66 -19.34 28.10 -6.34
N ALA A 67 -18.50 27.55 -5.47
CA ALA A 67 -17.30 28.23 -4.98
C ALA A 67 -16.27 28.47 -6.09
N ILE A 68 -16.05 27.47 -6.96
CA ILE A 68 -15.15 27.58 -8.11
C ILE A 68 -15.63 28.68 -9.07
N LYS A 69 -16.92 28.68 -9.42
CA LYS A 69 -17.49 29.71 -10.33
C LYS A 69 -17.36 31.13 -9.78
N LEU A 70 -17.45 31.29 -8.46
CA LEU A 70 -17.27 32.58 -7.80
C LEU A 70 -15.80 32.99 -7.64
N GLY A 71 -14.85 32.14 -8.03
CA GLY A 71 -13.40 32.38 -7.86
C GLY A 71 -12.95 32.31 -6.39
N LEU A 72 -13.74 31.65 -5.53
CA LEU A 72 -13.51 31.55 -4.09
C LEU A 72 -12.89 30.21 -3.68
N TRP A 73 -12.61 29.34 -4.66
CA TRP A 73 -12.00 28.03 -4.44
C TRP A 73 -10.58 28.01 -4.99
N SER A 74 -9.60 27.78 -4.11
CA SER A 74 -8.19 27.65 -4.48
C SER A 74 -7.70 26.20 -4.31
N ALA A 75 -6.52 25.90 -4.86
CA ALA A 75 -5.86 24.61 -4.64
C ALA A 75 -5.55 24.39 -3.16
N ASP A 76 -5.06 25.42 -2.47
CA ASP A 76 -4.73 25.35 -1.04
C ASP A 76 -5.95 24.96 -0.18
N ILE A 77 -7.13 25.53 -0.48
CA ILE A 77 -8.39 25.19 0.20
C ILE A 77 -8.74 23.72 -0.05
N SER A 78 -8.55 23.23 -1.29
CA SER A 78 -8.82 21.84 -1.65
C SER A 78 -7.93 20.88 -0.87
N ASP A 79 -6.63 21.17 -0.80
CA ASP A 79 -5.66 20.34 -0.10
C ASP A 79 -5.93 20.32 1.40
N GLU A 80 -6.25 21.47 2.00
CA GLU A 80 -6.53 21.57 3.43
C GLU A 80 -7.82 20.84 3.83
N ILE A 81 -8.89 20.98 3.03
CA ILE A 81 -10.14 20.22 3.24
C ILE A 81 -9.88 18.72 3.09
N GLN A 82 -9.16 18.30 2.05
CA GLN A 82 -8.87 16.87 1.82
C GLN A 82 -8.07 16.28 2.98
N ASN A 83 -7.05 16.99 3.46
CA ASN A 83 -6.28 16.60 4.63
C ASN A 83 -7.17 16.50 5.87
N LYS A 84 -8.10 17.44 6.06
CA LYS A 84 -9.01 17.41 7.22
C LYS A 84 -9.98 16.22 7.16
N ILE A 85 -10.58 15.97 5.99
CA ILE A 85 -11.49 14.84 5.79
C ILE A 85 -10.75 13.52 6.05
N GLN A 86 -9.55 13.33 5.49
CA GLN A 86 -8.76 12.11 5.71
C GLN A 86 -8.48 11.83 7.19
N ASN A 87 -8.30 12.88 8.00
CA ASN A 87 -8.07 12.76 9.43
C ASN A 87 -9.35 12.58 10.26
N MET A 88 -10.52 12.92 9.71
CA MET A 88 -11.82 12.80 10.39
C MET A 88 -12.56 11.51 10.07
N VAL A 89 -12.33 10.93 8.88
CA VAL A 89 -12.99 9.68 8.46
C VAL A 89 -12.58 8.56 9.39
N LYS A 90 -13.52 8.15 10.25
CA LYS A 90 -13.34 6.96 11.05
C LYS A 90 -13.40 5.72 10.16
N PRO A 91 -12.44 4.79 10.28
CA PRO A 91 -12.52 3.51 9.59
C PRO A 91 -13.77 2.74 10.01
N LEU A 92 -14.37 2.01 9.06
CA LEU A 92 -15.58 1.21 9.32
C LEU A 92 -15.41 0.27 10.51
N GLY A 93 -14.23 -0.36 10.63
CA GLY A 93 -13.90 -1.25 11.75
C GLY A 93 -13.98 -0.58 13.12
N GLU A 94 -13.53 0.67 13.23
CA GLU A 94 -13.61 1.44 14.47
C GLU A 94 -15.07 1.73 14.83
N ILE A 95 -15.90 2.08 13.85
CA ILE A 95 -17.32 2.35 14.05
C ILE A 95 -18.07 1.10 14.53
N LEU A 96 -17.78 -0.05 13.92
CA LEU A 96 -18.35 -1.35 14.32
C LEU A 96 -18.02 -1.68 15.78
N ILE A 97 -16.79 -1.35 16.23
CA ILE A 97 -16.37 -1.54 17.63
C ILE A 97 -17.06 -0.54 18.56
N GLN A 98 -17.10 0.75 18.19
CA GLN A 98 -17.73 1.80 18.98
C GLN A 98 -19.23 1.54 19.21
N LYS A 99 -19.92 0.99 18.21
CA LYS A 99 -21.34 0.59 18.31
C LYS A 99 -21.54 -0.73 19.05
N GLY A 100 -20.46 -1.44 19.41
CA GLY A 100 -20.52 -2.71 20.12
C GLY A 100 -21.00 -3.89 19.27
N PHE A 101 -20.99 -3.76 17.93
CA PHE A 101 -21.38 -4.85 17.04
C PHE A 101 -20.31 -5.94 16.95
N VAL A 102 -19.04 -5.56 17.13
CA VAL A 102 -17.91 -6.49 17.10
C VAL A 102 -16.85 -6.04 18.11
N ASN A 103 -16.09 -6.99 18.64
CA ASN A 103 -14.91 -6.70 19.46
C ASN A 103 -13.67 -6.56 18.56
N ALA A 104 -12.74 -5.67 18.90
CA ALA A 104 -11.45 -5.52 18.25
C ALA A 104 -10.71 -6.85 18.05
N ALA A 105 -10.68 -7.73 19.05
CA ALA A 105 -10.01 -9.03 18.96
C ALA A 105 -10.61 -9.92 17.87
N VAL A 106 -11.94 -9.95 17.76
CA VAL A 106 -12.66 -10.71 16.72
C VAL A 106 -12.32 -10.11 15.37
N LEU A 107 -12.47 -8.80 15.22
CA LEU A 107 -12.23 -8.11 13.95
C LEU A 107 -10.80 -8.32 13.42
N THR A 108 -9.78 -8.22 14.28
CA THR A 108 -8.38 -8.46 13.92
C THR A 108 -8.16 -9.91 13.47
N SER A 109 -8.68 -10.89 14.21
CA SER A 109 -8.54 -12.30 13.84
C SER A 109 -9.23 -12.63 12.52
N THR A 110 -10.44 -12.11 12.31
CA THR A 110 -11.21 -12.29 11.08
C THR A 110 -10.52 -11.63 9.89
N PHE A 111 -9.92 -10.45 10.08
CA PHE A 111 -9.18 -9.78 9.03
C PHE A 111 -7.95 -10.58 8.60
N ALA A 112 -7.20 -11.15 9.54
CA ALA A 112 -6.08 -12.04 9.23
C ALA A 112 -6.54 -13.25 8.40
N THR A 113 -7.62 -13.92 8.82
CA THR A 113 -8.21 -15.04 8.06
C THR A 113 -8.67 -14.64 6.66
N TYR A 114 -9.31 -13.48 6.52
CA TYR A 114 -9.75 -12.96 5.23
C TYR A 114 -8.57 -12.71 4.27
N VAL A 115 -7.48 -12.10 4.77
CA VAL A 115 -6.27 -11.86 3.98
C VAL A 115 -5.61 -13.17 3.55
N GLU A 116 -5.52 -14.15 4.44
CA GLU A 116 -5.00 -15.48 4.12
C GLU A 116 -5.83 -16.16 3.03
N GLN A 117 -7.16 -16.18 3.16
CA GLN A 117 -8.06 -16.79 2.17
C GLN A 117 -7.98 -16.11 0.80
N LYS A 118 -7.83 -14.78 0.78
CA LYS A 118 -7.65 -13.99 -0.45
C LYS A 118 -6.32 -14.31 -1.13
N ASN A 119 -5.25 -14.49 -0.35
CA ASN A 119 -3.95 -14.88 -0.88
C ASN A 119 -3.95 -16.31 -1.42
N ILE A 120 -4.58 -17.27 -0.73
CA ILE A 120 -4.72 -18.65 -1.19
C ILE A 120 -5.52 -18.73 -2.50
N SER A 121 -6.62 -17.97 -2.60
CA SER A 121 -7.45 -17.93 -3.82
C SER A 121 -6.66 -17.46 -5.04
N LYS A 122 -5.81 -16.42 -4.89
CA LYS A 122 -4.97 -15.90 -5.97
C LYS A 122 -3.89 -16.89 -6.42
N ILE A 123 -3.33 -17.66 -5.49
CA ILE A 123 -2.33 -18.70 -5.82
C ILE A 123 -2.97 -19.82 -6.63
N ASN A 124 -4.18 -20.25 -6.25
CA ASN A 124 -4.89 -21.33 -6.94
C ASN A 124 -5.39 -20.89 -8.34
N GLU A 125 -5.84 -19.66 -8.53
CA GLU A 125 -6.22 -19.14 -9.86
C GLU A 125 -5.04 -19.09 -10.83
N ASN A 126 -3.82 -18.82 -10.34
CA ASN A 126 -2.61 -18.84 -11.16
C ASN A 126 -2.15 -20.27 -11.49
N ALA A 127 -2.36 -21.24 -10.59
CA ALA A 127 -2.05 -22.64 -10.83
C ALA A 127 -2.98 -23.26 -11.90
N VAL A 128 -4.28 -22.92 -11.88
CA VAL A 128 -5.25 -23.47 -12.84
C VAL A 128 -5.04 -22.90 -14.25
N LYS A 129 -4.62 -21.63 -14.39
CA LYS A 129 -4.29 -21.05 -15.71
C LYS A 129 -3.07 -21.69 -16.38
N ASN A 130 -2.14 -22.24 -15.62
CA ASN A 130 -0.97 -22.94 -16.16
C ASN A 130 -1.22 -24.42 -16.52
N THR A 131 -2.42 -24.96 -16.27
CA THR A 131 -2.72 -26.39 -16.50
C THR A 131 -3.67 -26.64 -17.68
N VAL A 132 -4.17 -25.60 -18.35
CA VAL A 132 -5.19 -25.75 -19.43
C VAL A 132 -4.68 -25.33 -20.82
N ILE A 133 -3.37 -25.10 -20.98
CA ILE A 133 -2.77 -24.87 -22.32
C ILE A 133 -1.93 -26.10 -22.72
N SER A 134 -2.61 -27.21 -22.96
CA SER A 134 -2.15 -28.23 -23.88
C SER A 134 -3.37 -28.87 -24.51
N GLU A 135 -3.39 -28.86 -25.83
CA GLU A 135 -4.41 -29.43 -26.73
C GLU A 135 -5.68 -28.58 -27.00
N LYS A 136 -5.57 -27.60 -27.90
CA LYS A 136 -6.28 -27.66 -29.20
C LYS A 136 -5.94 -26.50 -30.15
N LYS A 137 -5.35 -26.92 -31.27
CA LYS A 137 -5.61 -26.53 -32.67
C LYS A 137 -6.09 -25.09 -32.96
N ILE A 138 -5.17 -24.41 -33.64
CA ILE A 138 -5.28 -23.15 -34.40
C ILE A 138 -6.54 -23.13 -35.29
N GLU A 139 -7.34 -22.08 -35.17
CA GLU A 139 -8.09 -21.48 -36.27
C GLU A 139 -8.37 -19.99 -35.95
N VAL A 140 -7.98 -19.12 -36.88
CA VAL A 140 -8.15 -17.66 -36.87
C VAL A 140 -9.56 -17.34 -37.43
N PRO A 141 -10.29 -16.35 -36.88
CA PRO A 141 -10.47 -15.13 -37.64
C PRO A 141 -10.54 -13.82 -36.82
N GLU A 142 -10.37 -12.76 -37.60
CA GLU A 142 -10.24 -11.34 -37.30
C GLU A 142 -11.39 -10.66 -36.52
N LYS A 143 -10.99 -9.48 -35.99
CA LYS A 143 -11.71 -8.19 -35.93
C LYS A 143 -12.45 -7.78 -34.65
N SER A 144 -12.01 -6.61 -34.20
CA SER A 144 -12.78 -5.50 -33.59
C SER A 144 -13.11 -5.60 -32.11
N THR A 145 -12.44 -4.81 -31.27
CA THR A 145 -12.84 -3.44 -30.90
C THR A 145 -11.98 -2.95 -29.75
N GLU A 146 -11.33 -1.81 -29.95
CA GLU A 146 -10.64 -1.06 -28.92
C GLU A 146 -11.63 -0.63 -27.83
N LYS A 147 -11.42 -1.11 -26.60
CA LYS A 147 -11.87 -0.43 -25.39
C LYS A 147 -10.63 -0.07 -24.59
N SER A 148 -10.35 1.22 -24.62
CA SER A 148 -9.34 1.93 -23.86
C SER A 148 -9.43 1.56 -22.38
N SER A 149 -8.42 0.83 -21.91
CA SER A 149 -8.09 0.80 -20.49
C SER A 149 -7.46 2.15 -20.12
N PRO A 150 -7.76 2.72 -18.94
CA PRO A 150 -7.14 3.96 -18.51
C PRO A 150 -5.64 3.73 -18.36
N SER A 151 -4.87 4.54 -19.08
CA SER A 151 -3.42 4.58 -19.00
C SER A 151 -2.99 4.84 -17.55
N PRO A 152 -1.89 4.25 -17.07
CA PRO A 152 -1.31 4.62 -15.78
C PRO A 152 -0.95 6.11 -15.82
N PRO A 153 -1.09 6.85 -14.69
CA PRO A 153 -0.75 8.26 -14.65
C PRO A 153 0.72 8.44 -15.07
N THR A 154 0.90 9.21 -16.13
CA THR A 154 2.20 9.60 -16.67
C THR A 154 2.96 10.37 -15.59
N ALA A 155 4.19 9.94 -15.30
CA ALA A 155 5.08 10.54 -14.31
C ALA A 155 5.37 12.01 -14.63
N SER A 156 4.60 12.94 -14.06
CA SER A 156 4.95 14.37 -14.07
C SER A 156 4.26 15.11 -12.92
N LYS A 157 4.62 14.67 -11.71
CA LYS A 157 4.66 15.38 -10.42
C LYS A 157 4.47 14.35 -9.31
N LEU A 158 5.51 13.53 -9.07
CA LEU A 158 5.59 12.83 -7.80
C LEU A 158 5.51 13.88 -6.69
N ASN A 159 4.54 13.73 -5.80
CA ASN A 159 4.33 14.66 -4.70
C ASN A 159 5.62 14.71 -3.85
N SER A 160 6.23 15.88 -3.77
CA SER A 160 7.51 16.10 -3.07
C SER A 160 7.44 15.65 -1.61
N SER A 161 6.27 15.71 -0.97
CA SER A 161 6.06 15.19 0.39
C SER A 161 6.27 13.68 0.44
N LEU A 162 5.65 12.94 -0.49
CA LEU A 162 5.71 11.48 -0.51
C LEU A 162 7.12 10.97 -0.80
N ILE A 163 7.86 11.67 -1.67
CA ILE A 163 9.28 11.36 -1.91
C ILE A 163 10.08 11.52 -0.61
N LYS A 164 9.88 12.61 0.14
CA LYS A 164 10.59 12.86 1.40
C LYS A 164 10.25 11.81 2.46
N GLU A 165 8.98 11.45 2.59
CA GLU A 165 8.52 10.42 3.52
C GLU A 165 9.11 9.05 3.19
N TYR A 166 9.11 8.66 1.91
CA TYR A 166 9.75 7.43 1.45
C TYR A 166 11.25 7.42 1.75
N ILE A 167 11.97 8.51 1.44
CA ILE A 167 13.41 8.62 1.69
C ILE A 167 13.71 8.55 3.20
N SER A 168 12.98 9.30 4.03
CA SER A 168 13.13 9.25 5.50
C SER A 168 12.84 7.84 6.03
N CYS A 169 11.82 7.15 5.50
CA CYS A 169 11.53 5.76 5.86
C CYS A 169 12.71 4.82 5.58
N ILE A 170 13.34 4.91 4.40
CA ILE A 170 14.51 4.09 4.07
C ILE A 170 15.75 4.52 4.89
N GLU A 171 16.12 5.80 4.85
CA GLU A 171 17.38 6.31 5.41
C GLU A 171 17.41 6.33 6.94
N GLU A 172 16.30 6.70 7.59
CA GLU A 172 16.27 6.97 9.04
C GLU A 172 15.74 5.79 9.87
N ASN A 173 14.92 4.92 9.27
CA ASN A 173 14.31 3.79 9.98
C ASN A 173 14.86 2.45 9.49
N ILE A 174 14.60 2.11 8.24
CA ILE A 174 14.81 0.75 7.72
C ILE A 174 16.31 0.44 7.64
N SER A 175 17.11 1.34 7.08
CA SER A 175 18.54 1.10 6.89
C SER A 175 19.32 0.94 8.20
N PRO A 176 19.16 1.81 9.20
CA PRO A 176 19.79 1.61 10.52
C PRO A 176 19.33 0.31 11.19
N ASN A 177 18.03 0.01 11.15
CA ASN A 177 17.49 -1.20 11.79
C ASN A 177 18.04 -2.47 11.13
N LEU A 178 18.00 -2.56 9.80
CA LEU A 178 18.52 -3.71 9.07
C LEU A 178 20.02 -3.88 9.27
N THR A 179 20.79 -2.79 9.29
CA THR A 179 22.24 -2.84 9.56
C THR A 179 22.52 -3.39 10.96
N ASN A 180 21.76 -2.96 11.97
CA ASN A 180 21.88 -3.46 13.34
C ASN A 180 21.51 -4.95 13.45
N ILE A 181 20.47 -5.40 12.75
CA ILE A 181 20.06 -6.80 12.74
C ILE A 181 21.10 -7.65 12.00
N LEU A 182 21.62 -7.19 10.87
CA LEU A 182 22.68 -7.85 10.12
C LEU A 182 23.94 -8.03 10.97
N ALA A 183 24.35 -7.03 11.73
CA ALA A 183 25.48 -7.13 12.65
C ALA A 183 25.25 -8.23 13.71
N LYS A 184 24.02 -8.37 14.21
CA LYS A 184 23.65 -9.46 15.14
C LYS A 184 23.70 -10.82 14.45
N LEU A 185 23.14 -10.93 13.24
CA LEU A 185 23.11 -12.18 12.46
C LEU A 185 24.51 -12.67 12.05
N LYS A 186 25.48 -11.76 11.93
CA LYS A 186 26.89 -12.08 11.66
C LYS A 186 27.70 -12.47 12.90
N SER A 187 27.15 -12.31 14.11
CA SER A 187 27.86 -12.67 15.33
C SER A 187 27.91 -14.19 15.54
N ASP A 188 29.04 -14.70 16.01
CA ASP A 188 29.21 -16.12 16.32
C ASP A 188 28.32 -16.55 17.50
N GLY A 189 27.89 -17.81 17.51
CA GLY A 189 27.17 -18.42 18.64
C GLY A 189 25.67 -18.13 18.70
N LEU A 190 25.03 -17.81 17.57
CA LEU A 190 23.59 -17.66 17.49
C LEU A 190 22.87 -19.02 17.61
N THR A 191 21.83 -19.07 18.45
CA THR A 191 20.89 -20.18 18.47
C THR A 191 19.89 -20.06 17.33
N GLU A 192 19.31 -21.18 16.89
CA GLU A 192 18.31 -21.22 15.81
C GLU A 192 17.10 -20.31 16.11
N ASP A 193 16.63 -20.30 17.36
CA ASP A 193 15.52 -19.43 17.79
C ASP A 193 15.85 -17.95 17.67
N LYS A 194 17.10 -17.58 17.99
CA LYS A 194 17.56 -16.20 17.88
C LYS A 194 17.68 -15.76 16.42
N ILE A 195 18.18 -16.65 15.55
CA ILE A 195 18.21 -16.43 14.10
C ILE A 195 16.79 -16.19 13.57
N LYS A 196 15.83 -17.07 13.90
CA LYS A 196 14.44 -16.91 13.45
C LYS A 196 13.83 -15.59 13.91
N LYS A 197 14.05 -15.21 15.18
CA LYS A 197 13.57 -13.94 15.73
C LYS A 197 14.18 -12.71 15.04
N ASP A 198 15.48 -12.74 14.78
CA ASP A 198 16.17 -11.64 14.08
C ASP A 198 15.68 -11.55 12.62
N ILE A 199 15.47 -12.67 11.92
CA ILE A 199 14.89 -12.66 10.56
C ILE A 199 13.43 -12.19 10.55
N GLN A 200 12.62 -12.53 11.57
CA GLN A 200 11.26 -11.96 11.71
C GLN A 200 11.29 -10.44 11.91
N SER A 201 12.31 -9.92 12.58
CA SER A 201 12.52 -8.48 12.71
C SER A 201 12.85 -7.86 11.34
N VAL A 202 13.72 -8.50 10.55
CA VAL A 202 14.00 -8.09 9.16
C VAL A 202 12.73 -8.08 8.30
N LEU A 203 11.88 -9.10 8.41
CA LEU A 203 10.61 -9.16 7.70
C LEU A 203 9.71 -7.96 8.00
N SER A 204 9.64 -7.55 9.27
CA SER A 204 8.81 -6.42 9.69
C SER A 204 9.28 -5.11 9.04
N GLU A 205 10.60 -4.88 9.02
CA GLU A 205 11.20 -3.71 8.35
C GLU A 205 10.96 -3.74 6.83
N LEU A 206 11.09 -4.90 6.18
CA LEU A 206 10.86 -5.04 4.73
C LEU A 206 9.38 -4.87 4.36
N VAL A 207 8.44 -5.23 5.23
CA VAL A 207 7.01 -4.96 5.03
C VAL A 207 6.74 -3.45 5.05
N ALA A 208 7.40 -2.71 5.95
CA ALA A 208 7.33 -1.24 5.96
C ALA A 208 7.96 -0.64 4.68
N ALA A 209 9.13 -1.15 4.26
CA ALA A 209 9.79 -0.74 3.00
C ALA A 209 8.87 -0.94 1.80
N ARG A 210 8.23 -2.12 1.73
CA ARG A 210 7.28 -2.49 0.68
C ARG A 210 6.10 -1.54 0.63
N ALA A 211 5.49 -1.23 1.78
CA ALA A 211 4.34 -0.34 1.86
C ALA A 211 4.71 1.08 1.41
N ALA A 212 5.85 1.60 1.86
CA ALA A 212 6.35 2.91 1.43
C ALA A 212 6.64 2.95 -0.09
N ALA A 213 7.23 1.88 -0.64
CA ALA A 213 7.50 1.76 -2.07
C ALA A 213 6.23 1.68 -2.91
N ASP A 214 5.22 0.91 -2.47
CA ASP A 214 3.92 0.80 -3.14
C ASP A 214 3.21 2.16 -3.19
N PHE A 215 3.21 2.86 -2.04
CA PHE A 215 2.59 4.17 -1.92
C PHE A 215 3.22 5.22 -2.84
N LEU A 216 4.55 5.19 -3.02
CA LEU A 216 5.26 6.09 -3.93
C LEU A 216 5.17 5.64 -5.41
N GLY A 217 4.82 4.38 -5.69
CA GLY A 217 4.94 3.78 -7.02
C GLY A 217 6.38 3.38 -7.39
N ALA A 218 7.26 3.21 -6.41
CA ALA A 218 8.66 2.81 -6.57
C ALA A 218 8.80 1.31 -6.89
N LYS A 219 8.58 0.95 -8.16
CA LYS A 219 8.49 -0.44 -8.64
C LYS A 219 9.69 -1.31 -8.28
N LEU A 220 10.92 -0.78 -8.40
CA LEU A 220 12.12 -1.56 -8.10
C LEU A 220 12.18 -1.93 -6.62
N SER A 221 12.04 -0.95 -5.72
CA SER A 221 12.00 -1.18 -4.27
C SER A 221 10.89 -2.15 -3.87
N LEU A 222 9.71 -1.99 -4.47
CA LEU A 222 8.56 -2.88 -4.25
C LEU A 222 8.90 -4.33 -4.63
N ASN A 223 9.53 -4.55 -5.78
CA ASN A 223 9.92 -5.88 -6.26
C ASN A 223 10.98 -6.52 -5.36
N ILE A 224 12.04 -5.76 -5.02
CA ILE A 224 13.13 -6.25 -4.15
C ILE A 224 12.61 -6.59 -2.76
N ALA A 225 11.79 -5.73 -2.16
CA ALA A 225 11.19 -6.00 -0.85
C ALA A 225 10.35 -7.29 -0.89
N ASN A 226 9.48 -7.46 -1.89
CA ASN A 226 8.65 -8.65 -2.05
C ASN A 226 9.47 -9.94 -2.21
N LYS A 227 10.45 -9.95 -3.12
CA LYS A 227 11.30 -11.12 -3.34
C LYS A 227 12.09 -11.50 -2.09
N THR A 228 12.56 -10.50 -1.35
CA THR A 228 13.29 -10.71 -0.09
C THR A 228 12.37 -11.33 0.96
N ILE A 229 11.17 -10.76 1.15
CA ILE A 229 10.16 -11.28 2.09
C ILE A 229 9.86 -12.75 1.83
N VAL A 230 9.53 -13.11 0.58
CA VAL A 230 9.22 -14.50 0.19
C VAL A 230 10.40 -15.44 0.48
N THR A 231 11.62 -14.98 0.23
CA THR A 231 12.85 -15.76 0.49
C THR A 231 13.05 -15.99 1.99
N LEU A 232 12.86 -14.97 2.82
CA LEU A 232 13.01 -15.07 4.27
C LEU A 232 11.90 -15.92 4.92
N GLU A 233 10.65 -15.77 4.47
CA GLU A 233 9.55 -16.62 4.91
C GLU A 233 9.79 -18.09 4.56
N SER A 234 10.31 -18.37 3.36
CA SER A 234 10.71 -19.72 2.96
C SER A 234 11.82 -20.28 3.86
N PHE A 235 12.76 -19.44 4.32
CA PHE A 235 13.83 -19.85 5.22
C PHE A 235 13.31 -20.16 6.63
N ILE A 236 12.50 -19.27 7.22
CA ILE A 236 11.90 -19.49 8.55
C ILE A 236 11.07 -20.78 8.57
N ASN A 237 10.28 -21.01 7.52
CA ASN A 237 9.41 -22.18 7.41
C ASN A 237 10.16 -23.45 7.00
N SER A 238 11.50 -23.43 6.97
CA SER A 238 12.37 -24.57 6.61
C SER A 238 12.09 -25.17 5.22
N LYS A 239 11.50 -24.37 4.32
CA LYS A 239 11.25 -24.73 2.91
C LYS A 239 12.40 -24.31 1.99
N SER A 240 13.38 -23.58 2.52
CA SER A 240 14.51 -23.06 1.76
C SER A 240 15.74 -23.96 1.88
N ILE A 241 16.49 -24.07 0.78
CA ILE A 241 17.80 -24.74 0.71
C ILE A 241 18.93 -23.77 1.10
N LEU A 242 18.63 -22.48 1.26
CA LEU A 242 19.62 -21.45 1.54
C LEU A 242 20.20 -21.57 2.95
N THR A 243 21.52 -21.41 3.05
CA THR A 243 22.25 -21.30 4.31
C THR A 243 22.05 -19.92 4.96
N LEU A 244 22.31 -19.80 6.27
CA LEU A 244 22.26 -18.51 6.97
C LEU A 244 23.15 -17.45 6.31
N ALA A 245 24.35 -17.85 5.86
CA ALA A 245 25.27 -16.94 5.16
C ALA A 245 24.66 -16.36 3.89
N GLN A 246 23.97 -17.19 3.09
CA GLN A 246 23.26 -16.74 1.89
C GLN A 246 22.07 -15.84 2.24
N ILE A 247 21.36 -16.12 3.33
CA ILE A 247 20.25 -15.26 3.79
C ILE A 247 20.77 -13.88 4.20
N ILE A 248 21.87 -13.82 4.95
CA ILE A 248 22.54 -12.56 5.28
C ILE A 248 22.91 -11.81 4.00
N GLU A 249 23.51 -12.50 3.02
CA GLU A 249 23.88 -11.90 1.73
C GLU A 249 22.66 -11.34 0.97
N VAL A 250 21.55 -12.07 0.95
CA VAL A 250 20.28 -11.61 0.35
C VAL A 250 19.80 -10.32 1.02
N ILE A 251 19.78 -10.27 2.36
CA ILE A 251 19.33 -9.09 3.11
C ILE A 251 20.25 -7.90 2.83
N GLU A 252 21.56 -8.11 2.81
CA GLU A 252 22.55 -7.06 2.49
C GLU A 252 22.36 -6.50 1.08
N CYS A 253 22.18 -7.38 0.09
CA CYS A 253 21.92 -6.96 -1.29
C CYS A 253 20.65 -6.13 -1.39
N SER A 254 19.56 -6.57 -0.76
CA SER A 254 18.31 -5.84 -0.75
C SER A 254 18.45 -4.46 -0.11
N LEU A 255 19.13 -4.39 1.03
CA LEU A 255 19.40 -3.12 1.72
C LEU A 255 20.23 -2.17 0.84
N ASN A 256 21.25 -2.67 0.15
CA ASN A 256 22.06 -1.86 -0.76
C ASN A 256 21.22 -1.32 -1.93
N ILE A 257 20.39 -2.16 -2.56
CA ILE A 257 19.51 -1.73 -3.65
C ILE A 257 18.53 -0.65 -3.17
N LEU A 258 17.88 -0.86 -2.02
CA LEU A 258 16.93 0.11 -1.46
C LEU A 258 17.61 1.46 -1.19
N ASN A 259 18.82 1.46 -0.64
CA ASN A 259 19.59 2.67 -0.36
C ASN A 259 20.03 3.41 -1.62
N VAL A 260 20.57 2.70 -2.62
CA VAL A 260 20.99 3.30 -3.89
C VAL A 260 19.77 3.92 -4.58
N TYR A 261 18.66 3.19 -4.64
CA TYR A 261 17.44 3.68 -5.28
C TYR A 261 16.82 4.87 -4.53
N ALA A 262 16.81 4.88 -3.20
CA ALA A 262 16.37 6.03 -2.43
C ALA A 262 17.21 7.29 -2.72
N LYS A 263 18.54 7.14 -2.87
CA LYS A 263 19.43 8.24 -3.29
C LYS A 263 19.15 8.71 -4.71
N MET A 264 18.86 7.81 -5.64
CA MET A 264 18.46 8.19 -7.01
C MET A 264 17.18 9.01 -7.03
N ILE A 265 16.16 8.57 -6.28
CA ILE A 265 14.89 9.29 -6.12
C ILE A 265 15.13 10.67 -5.49
N LYS A 266 15.98 10.75 -4.46
CA LYS A 266 16.37 12.01 -3.79
C LYS A 266 17.00 13.02 -4.75
N ASN A 267 17.80 12.54 -5.68
CA ASN A 267 18.47 13.34 -6.69
C ASN A 267 17.58 13.65 -7.92
N LEU A 268 16.28 13.29 -7.87
CA LEU A 268 15.27 13.52 -8.92
C LEU A 268 15.63 12.93 -10.30
N ASN A 269 16.58 12.00 -10.37
CA ASN A 269 17.02 11.37 -11.61
C ASN A 269 16.20 10.09 -11.90
N ILE A 270 14.87 10.21 -11.86
CA ILE A 270 13.92 9.08 -11.77
C ILE A 270 13.63 8.43 -13.14
N GLU A 271 14.14 8.97 -14.25
CA GLU A 271 13.75 8.46 -15.57
C GLU A 271 14.43 7.15 -15.98
N ASN A 272 15.46 6.69 -15.27
CA ASN A 272 16.13 5.44 -15.63
C ASN A 272 16.25 4.50 -14.42
N ASP A 273 15.42 3.45 -14.40
CA ASP A 273 15.58 2.26 -13.54
C ASP A 273 16.88 1.46 -13.85
N GLU A 274 17.74 1.98 -14.74
CA GLU A 274 18.94 1.32 -15.27
C GLU A 274 20.26 1.96 -14.79
N ASP A 275 20.31 2.50 -13.57
CA ASP A 275 21.60 2.90 -12.99
C ASP A 275 22.56 1.67 -12.90
N PRO A 276 23.81 1.79 -13.41
CA PRO A 276 24.75 0.66 -13.45
C PRO A 276 25.05 0.04 -12.08
N GLU A 277 25.05 0.86 -11.02
CA GLU A 277 25.32 0.40 -9.66
C GLU A 277 24.13 -0.41 -9.14
N THR A 278 22.92 0.09 -9.35
CA THR A 278 21.68 -0.61 -9.03
C THR A 278 21.56 -1.94 -9.77
N LYS A 279 21.84 -1.94 -11.08
CA LYS A 279 21.80 -3.15 -11.92
C LYS A 279 22.76 -4.23 -11.42
N LYS A 280 23.99 -3.85 -11.05
CA LYS A 280 24.99 -4.77 -10.48
C LYS A 280 24.45 -5.50 -9.24
N TYR A 281 23.82 -4.77 -8.32
CA TYR A 281 23.25 -5.38 -7.12
C TYR A 281 22.02 -6.25 -7.43
N VAL A 282 21.16 -5.83 -8.36
CA VAL A 282 19.98 -6.61 -8.79
C VAL A 282 20.41 -7.92 -9.45
N ASP A 283 21.42 -7.90 -10.31
CA ASP A 283 21.95 -9.10 -10.96
C ASP A 283 22.57 -10.05 -9.92
N HIS A 284 23.36 -9.52 -8.97
CA HIS A 284 23.93 -10.31 -7.88
C HIS A 284 22.83 -10.93 -6.99
N PHE A 285 21.81 -10.15 -6.63
CA PHE A 285 20.65 -10.61 -5.87
C PHE A 285 19.91 -11.73 -6.58
N ASN A 286 19.61 -11.57 -7.88
CA ASN A 286 18.96 -12.62 -8.67
C ASN A 286 19.84 -13.87 -8.76
N ASN A 287 21.17 -13.73 -8.90
CA ASN A 287 22.08 -14.88 -8.91
C ASN A 287 22.08 -15.68 -7.59
N ILE A 288 21.93 -15.01 -6.44
CA ILE A 288 21.84 -15.70 -5.15
C ILE A 288 20.53 -16.49 -5.05
N ILE A 289 19.42 -15.88 -5.48
CA ILE A 289 18.08 -16.49 -5.38
C ILE A 289 17.87 -17.57 -6.43
N SER A 290 18.41 -17.42 -7.64
CA SER A 290 18.25 -18.35 -8.76
C SER A 290 19.12 -19.61 -8.67
N LYS A 291 20.05 -19.71 -7.70
CA LYS A 291 20.69 -20.99 -7.34
C LYS A 291 19.70 -22.02 -6.73
N LYS A 292 18.39 -21.77 -6.87
CA LYS A 292 17.27 -22.63 -6.47
C LYS A 292 16.92 -23.70 -7.51
N GLU A 293 17.50 -23.67 -8.70
CA GLU A 293 17.20 -24.63 -9.79
C GLU A 293 18.40 -25.50 -10.13
#